data_AF-A0A3L8DY25-F1
#
_entry.id   AF-A0A3L8DY25-F1
#
_cell.length_a   1.000
_cell.length_b   1.000
_cell.length_c   1.000
_cell.angle_alpha   90.00
_cell.angle_beta   90.00
_cell.angle_gamma   90.00
#
_symmetry.space_group_name_H-M   'P 1'
#
loop_
_entity.id
_entity.type
_entity.pdbx_description
1 polymer ?
#
loop_
_entity_poly.entity_id
_entity_poly.type
_entity_poly.pdbx_seq_one_letter_code
_entity_poly.pdbx_strand_id
1 'polypeptide(L)'
;MGDTIGKEILLNAEMWKGLVDSRAIVCDYLARANSEHGPPPPIRLDDMRVRFATINGQPTIRLDTSSGRLTLSAPTVRYLYVLRHCAKRVIATMASVVGRVEAKLRAFKYAAASVEDPSDAPRAIRDSKDFDNDDLLDCELLVVVFGNI
;
A
#
# COMPACT_ATOMS: atom_id res chain seq x y z
N MET A 1 -12.41 0.15 -5.09
CA MET A 1 -12.48 -1.11 -5.88
C MET A 1 -13.61 -0.99 -6.85
N GLY A 2 -13.38 -1.27 -8.14
CA GLY A 2 -14.38 -1.09 -9.19
C GLY A 2 -14.84 -2.40 -9.83
N ASP A 3 -16.05 -2.39 -10.41
CA ASP A 3 -16.48 -3.40 -11.38
C ASP A 3 -16.07 -2.99 -12.82
N THR A 4 -16.39 -3.86 -13.78
CA THR A 4 -16.04 -3.66 -15.20
C THR A 4 -16.86 -2.56 -15.89
N ILE A 5 -17.86 -1.99 -15.22
CA ILE A 5 -18.72 -0.91 -15.75
C ILE A 5 -18.46 0.43 -15.03
N GLY A 6 -17.38 0.51 -14.23
CA GLY A 6 -16.94 1.73 -13.57
C GLY A 6 -17.68 2.05 -12.28
N LYS A 7 -18.47 1.12 -11.71
CA LYS A 7 -19.02 1.30 -10.37
C LYS A 7 -17.97 0.96 -9.34
N GLU A 8 -17.78 1.86 -8.39
CA GLU A 8 -16.77 1.71 -7.37
C GLU A 8 -17.35 1.68 -5.96
N ILE A 9 -16.67 0.96 -5.06
CA ILE A 9 -16.84 1.09 -3.62
C ILE A 9 -15.55 1.61 -3.00
N LEU A 10 -15.69 2.45 -1.98
CA LEU A 10 -14.60 2.95 -1.17
C LEU A 10 -14.48 2.11 0.09
N LEU A 11 -13.27 1.60 0.36
CA LEU A 11 -12.96 0.93 1.61
C LEU A 11 -12.04 1.81 2.44
N ASN A 12 -12.40 2.04 3.69
CA ASN A 12 -11.48 2.61 4.66
C ASN A 12 -10.45 1.56 5.13
N ALA A 13 -9.46 2.00 5.91
CA ALA A 13 -8.38 1.12 6.38
C ALA A 13 -8.89 -0.04 7.26
N GLU A 14 -9.88 0.20 8.12
CA GLU A 14 -10.44 -0.82 9.01
C GLU A 14 -11.31 -1.85 8.25
N MET A 15 -12.11 -1.41 7.28
CA MET A 15 -12.85 -2.30 6.38
C MET A 15 -11.91 -3.21 5.60
N TRP A 16 -10.84 -2.66 5.04
CA TRP A 16 -9.84 -3.42 4.31
C TRP A 16 -9.13 -4.43 5.22
N LYS A 17 -8.70 -4.00 6.40
CA LYS A 17 -8.08 -4.86 7.41
C LYS A 17 -9.00 -5.99 7.82
N GLY A 18 -10.26 -5.69 8.12
CA GLY A 18 -11.26 -6.70 8.47
C GLY A 18 -11.51 -7.73 7.36
N LEU A 19 -11.54 -7.30 6.10
CA LEU A 19 -11.73 -8.20 4.94
C LEU A 19 -10.54 -9.15 4.78
N VAL A 20 -9.34 -8.62 5.05
CA VAL A 20 -8.08 -9.35 5.04
C VAL A 20 -7.99 -10.36 6.18
N ASP A 21 -8.39 -9.97 7.39
CA ASP A 21 -8.36 -10.83 8.57
C ASP A 21 -9.42 -11.94 8.47
N SER A 22 -10.52 -11.69 7.77
CA SER A 22 -11.57 -12.66 7.45
C SER A 22 -11.19 -13.66 6.34
N ARG A 23 -9.95 -13.62 5.82
CA ARG A 23 -9.50 -14.43 4.67
C ARG A 23 -9.79 -15.92 4.81
N ALA A 24 -9.56 -16.50 5.98
CA ALA A 24 -9.75 -17.94 6.18
C ALA A 24 -11.22 -18.34 5.93
N ILE A 25 -12.16 -17.61 6.53
CA ILE A 25 -13.61 -17.84 6.41
C ILE A 25 -14.05 -17.62 4.96
N VAL A 26 -13.59 -16.53 4.35
CA VAL A 26 -13.95 -16.19 2.97
C VAL A 26 -13.43 -17.23 1.97
N CYS A 27 -12.17 -17.64 2.10
CA CYS A 27 -11.57 -18.64 1.21
C CYS A 27 -12.19 -20.03 1.40
N ASP A 28 -12.50 -20.43 2.64
CA ASP A 28 -13.18 -21.70 2.93
C ASP A 28 -14.56 -21.75 2.26
N TYR A 29 -15.37 -20.69 2.40
CA TYR A 29 -16.64 -20.61 1.68
C TYR A 29 -16.45 -20.67 0.15
N LEU A 30 -15.52 -19.91 -0.41
CA LEU A 30 -15.28 -19.86 -1.85
C LEU A 30 -14.68 -21.16 -2.41
N ALA A 31 -14.15 -22.05 -1.58
CA ALA A 31 -13.70 -23.38 -1.98
C ALA A 31 -14.85 -24.39 -2.06
N ARG A 32 -15.97 -24.13 -1.38
CA ARG A 32 -17.14 -25.02 -1.28
C ARG A 32 -18.10 -24.86 -2.45
N ALA A 33 -17.60 -24.97 -3.68
CA ALA A 33 -18.47 -25.02 -4.86
C ALA A 33 -19.45 -26.21 -4.72
N ASN A 34 -20.75 -25.95 -4.79
CA ASN A 34 -21.82 -26.96 -4.71
C ASN A 34 -21.96 -27.72 -3.38
N SER A 35 -21.46 -27.20 -2.24
CA SER A 35 -21.70 -27.87 -0.95
C SER A 35 -23.15 -27.71 -0.47
N GLU A 36 -23.74 -28.76 0.10
CA GLU A 36 -25.07 -28.70 0.74
C GLU A 36 -25.11 -27.80 1.99
N HIS A 37 -23.94 -27.44 2.52
CA HIS A 37 -23.82 -26.50 3.62
C HIS A 37 -24.18 -25.10 3.15
N GLY A 38 -25.21 -24.52 3.78
CA GLY A 38 -25.65 -23.16 3.50
C GLY A 38 -24.54 -22.11 3.72
N PRO A 39 -24.69 -20.90 3.17
CA PRO A 39 -23.72 -19.83 3.34
C PRO A 39 -23.54 -19.48 4.82
N PRO A 40 -22.31 -19.14 5.26
CA PRO A 40 -22.10 -18.67 6.62
C PRO A 40 -22.84 -17.34 6.85
N PRO A 41 -23.06 -16.96 8.13
CA PRO A 41 -23.64 -15.67 8.45
C PRO A 41 -22.81 -14.51 7.85
N PRO A 42 -23.45 -13.39 7.45
CA PRO A 42 -22.72 -12.22 6.99
C PRO A 42 -21.73 -11.69 8.04
N ILE A 43 -20.53 -11.32 7.60
CA ILE A 43 -19.53 -10.68 8.46
C ILE A 43 -19.78 -9.17 8.46
N ARG A 44 -19.76 -8.54 9.64
CA ARG A 44 -19.81 -7.08 9.78
C ARG A 44 -18.41 -6.56 10.11
N LEU A 45 -17.93 -5.62 9.31
CA LEU A 45 -16.61 -5.03 9.40
C LEU A 45 -16.79 -3.52 9.33
N ASP A 46 -16.98 -2.90 10.49
CA ASP A 46 -17.32 -1.47 10.58
C ASP A 46 -18.61 -1.18 9.77
N ASP A 47 -18.61 -0.15 8.90
CA ASP A 47 -19.72 0.19 8.00
C ASP A 47 -19.81 -0.72 6.75
N MET A 48 -19.00 -1.78 6.66
CA MET A 48 -19.05 -2.77 5.59
C MET A 48 -19.66 -4.10 6.06
N ARG A 49 -20.46 -4.73 5.20
CA ARG A 49 -20.93 -6.10 5.40
C ARG A 49 -20.46 -7.00 4.26
N VAL A 50 -19.84 -8.13 4.62
CA VAL A 50 -19.49 -9.20 3.68
C VAL A 50 -20.62 -10.23 3.71
N ARG A 51 -21.25 -10.45 2.55
CA ARG A 51 -22.30 -11.46 2.38
C ARG A 51 -21.81 -12.56 1.48
N PHE A 52 -22.22 -13.78 1.78
CA PHE A 52 -21.92 -14.97 1.01
C PHE A 52 -23.11 -15.29 0.11
N ALA A 53 -22.87 -15.50 -1.17
CA ALA A 53 -23.92 -15.71 -2.16
C ALA A 53 -23.46 -16.65 -3.27
N THR A 54 -24.39 -17.42 -3.81
CA THR A 54 -24.13 -18.23 -5.00
C THR A 54 -24.79 -17.56 -6.20
N ILE A 55 -24.03 -17.33 -7.26
CA ILE A 55 -24.53 -16.79 -8.53
C ILE A 55 -24.19 -17.80 -9.62
N ASN A 56 -25.22 -18.27 -10.33
CA ASN A 56 -25.07 -19.29 -11.38
C ASN A 56 -24.30 -20.54 -10.90
N GLY A 57 -24.59 -21.01 -9.69
CA GLY A 57 -23.92 -22.17 -9.09
C GLY A 57 -22.49 -21.90 -8.58
N GLN A 58 -21.96 -20.69 -8.76
CA GLN A 58 -20.61 -20.34 -8.32
C GLN A 58 -20.65 -19.51 -7.02
N PRO A 59 -19.81 -19.85 -6.02
CA PRO A 59 -19.74 -19.09 -4.79
C PRO A 59 -19.08 -17.72 -5.03
N THR A 60 -19.68 -16.69 -4.46
CA THR A 60 -19.27 -15.29 -4.55
C THR A 60 -19.39 -14.62 -3.19
N ILE A 61 -18.69 -13.51 -3.01
CA ILE A 61 -18.97 -12.61 -1.88
C ILE A 61 -19.52 -11.29 -2.40
N ARG A 62 -20.39 -10.65 -1.62
CA ARG A 62 -20.83 -9.28 -1.86
C ARG A 62 -20.38 -8.39 -0.72
N LEU A 63 -19.70 -7.31 -1.08
CA LEU A 63 -19.31 -6.24 -0.17
C LEU A 63 -20.40 -5.17 -0.23
N ASP A 64 -21.11 -4.97 0.87
CA ASP A 64 -22.11 -3.91 1.03
C ASP A 64 -21.50 -2.80 1.90
N THR A 65 -21.39 -1.59 1.36
CA THR A 65 -20.90 -0.37 2.05
C THR A 65 -21.95 0.74 1.96
N SER A 66 -21.77 1.84 2.69
CA SER A 66 -22.57 3.06 2.51
C SER A 66 -22.42 3.65 1.10
N SER A 67 -21.24 3.51 0.49
CA SER A 67 -20.94 4.03 -0.85
C SER A 67 -21.50 3.19 -2.00
N GLY A 68 -21.88 1.93 -1.75
CA GLY A 68 -22.35 1.04 -2.79
C GLY A 68 -22.13 -0.44 -2.48
N ARG A 69 -22.33 -1.29 -3.50
CA ARG A 69 -22.23 -2.74 -3.40
C ARG A 69 -21.38 -3.31 -4.53
N LEU A 70 -20.53 -4.27 -4.22
CA LEU A 70 -19.68 -4.96 -5.19
C LEU A 70 -19.73 -6.46 -4.96
N THR A 71 -20.01 -7.23 -6.02
CA THR A 71 -19.96 -8.69 -5.99
C THR A 71 -18.65 -9.17 -6.58
N LEU A 72 -17.97 -10.07 -5.88
CA LEU A 72 -16.66 -10.59 -6.22
C LEU A 72 -16.72 -12.10 -6.42
N SER A 73 -16.19 -12.55 -7.55
CA SER A 73 -15.99 -13.97 -7.83
C SER A 73 -14.85 -14.55 -7.00
N ALA A 74 -14.83 -15.89 -6.84
CA ALA A 74 -13.73 -16.55 -6.13
C ALA A 74 -12.33 -16.20 -6.69
N PRO A 75 -12.09 -16.19 -8.02
CA PRO A 75 -10.82 -15.73 -8.59
C PRO A 75 -10.48 -14.28 -8.22
N THR A 76 -11.45 -13.36 -8.27
CA THR A 76 -11.24 -11.95 -7.94
C THR A 76 -10.82 -11.76 -6.48
N VAL A 77 -11.46 -12.49 -5.56
CA VAL A 77 -11.11 -12.45 -4.13
C VAL A 77 -9.70 -13.02 -3.87
N ARG A 78 -9.33 -14.12 -4.54
CA ARG A 78 -7.97 -14.68 -4.43
C ARG A 78 -6.92 -13.68 -4.93
N TYR A 79 -7.18 -13.06 -6.08
CA TYR A 79 -6.31 -12.02 -6.63
C TYR A 79 -6.15 -10.85 -5.65
N LEU A 80 -7.25 -10.36 -5.06
CA LEU A 80 -7.24 -9.30 -4.06
C LEU A 80 -6.34 -9.62 -2.85
N TYR A 81 -6.40 -10.85 -2.34
CA TYR A 81 -5.54 -11.29 -1.23
C TYR A 81 -4.07 -11.42 -1.61
N VAL A 82 -3.75 -11.80 -2.85
CA VAL A 82 -2.37 -11.80 -3.35
C VAL A 82 -1.86 -10.37 -3.51
N LEU A 83 -2.67 -9.46 -4.05
CA LEU A 83 -2.32 -8.05 -4.24
C LEU A 83 -1.94 -7.36 -2.93
N ARG A 84 -2.51 -7.78 -1.79
CA ARG A 84 -2.11 -7.31 -0.45
C ARG A 84 -0.61 -7.45 -0.21
N HIS A 85 -0.02 -8.59 -0.60
CA HIS A 85 1.41 -8.81 -0.42
C HIS A 85 2.23 -7.88 -1.31
N CYS A 86 1.80 -7.67 -2.56
CA CYS A 86 2.41 -6.71 -3.46
C CYS A 86 2.35 -5.28 -2.91
N ALA A 87 1.17 -4.84 -2.44
CA ALA A 87 1.00 -3.50 -1.85
C ALA A 87 1.89 -3.32 -0.62
N LYS A 88 1.93 -4.29 0.31
CA LYS A 88 2.83 -4.26 1.47
C LYS A 88 4.30 -4.14 1.06
N ARG A 89 4.72 -4.88 0.02
CA ARG A 89 6.08 -4.82 -0.51
C ARG A 89 6.40 -3.45 -1.10
N VAL A 90 5.50 -2.89 -1.91
CA VAL A 90 5.67 -1.55 -2.50
C VAL A 90 5.79 -0.49 -1.40
N ILE A 91 4.90 -0.52 -0.41
CA ILE A 91 4.94 0.41 0.74
C ILE A 91 6.26 0.29 1.50
N ALA A 92 6.72 -0.94 1.78
CA ALA A 92 7.99 -1.15 2.47
C ALA A 92 9.19 -0.64 1.67
N THR A 93 9.21 -0.87 0.35
CA THR A 93 10.25 -0.34 -0.54
C THR A 93 10.24 1.19 -0.53
N MET A 94 9.08 1.82 -0.66
CA MET A 94 8.95 3.28 -0.62
C MET A 94 9.40 3.86 0.73
N ALA A 95 8.98 3.25 1.85
CA ALA A 95 9.41 3.66 3.18
C ALA A 95 10.93 3.54 3.36
N SER A 96 11.55 2.49 2.81
CA SER A 96 13.00 2.35 2.82
C SER A 96 13.70 3.42 2.00
N VAL A 97 13.16 3.82 0.85
CA VAL A 97 13.71 4.91 0.03
C VAL A 97 13.60 6.24 0.77
N VAL A 98 12.43 6.55 1.34
CA VAL A 98 12.22 7.75 2.16
C VAL A 98 13.21 7.79 3.33
N GLY A 99 13.38 6.68 4.05
CA GLY A 99 14.34 6.61 5.15
C GLY A 99 15.79 6.87 4.72
N ARG A 100 16.19 6.39 3.52
CA ARG A 100 17.52 6.70 2.94
C ARG A 100 17.66 8.19 2.61
N VAL A 101 16.65 8.78 1.97
CA VAL A 101 16.61 10.22 1.63
C VAL A 101 16.73 11.06 2.90
N GLU A 102 15.95 10.76 3.94
CA GLU A 102 15.97 11.49 5.21
C GLU A 102 17.32 11.38 5.92
N ALA A 103 17.94 10.20 5.90
CA ALA A 103 19.25 9.99 6.50
C ALA A 103 20.34 10.80 5.79
N LYS A 104 20.40 10.74 4.45
CA LYS A 104 21.34 11.52 3.64
C LYS A 104 21.13 13.02 3.80
N LEU A 105 19.87 13.47 3.74
CA LEU A 105 19.52 14.87 3.94
C LEU A 105 19.97 15.37 5.32
N ARG A 106 19.80 14.57 6.38
CA ARG A 106 20.27 14.93 7.73
C ARG A 106 21.80 15.07 7.77
N ALA A 107 22.53 14.13 7.18
CA ALA A 107 23.98 14.16 7.12
C ALA A 107 24.49 15.40 6.35
N PHE A 108 23.87 15.70 5.21
CA PHE A 108 24.24 16.86 4.38
C PHE A 108 23.94 18.18 5.07
N LYS A 109 22.79 18.28 5.78
CA LYS A 109 22.50 19.45 6.62
C LYS A 109 23.54 19.66 7.72
N TYR A 110 24.04 18.58 8.32
CA TYR A 110 25.08 18.68 9.35
C TYR A 110 26.41 19.15 8.75
N ALA A 111 26.82 18.62 7.60
CA ALA A 111 28.01 19.07 6.88
C ALA A 111 27.89 20.56 6.48
N ALA A 112 26.75 20.95 5.90
CA ALA A 112 26.46 22.34 5.52
C ALA A 112 26.39 23.31 6.71
N ALA A 113 25.96 22.86 7.89
CA ALA A 113 25.92 23.70 9.08
C ALA A 113 27.32 24.02 9.65
N SER A 114 28.36 23.31 9.20
CA SER A 114 29.73 23.49 9.69
C SER A 114 30.55 24.54 8.91
N VAL A 115 29.99 25.08 7.83
CA VAL A 115 30.64 26.14 7.03
C VAL A 115 30.18 27.53 7.46
N GLU A 116 31.10 28.51 7.39
CA GLU A 116 30.81 29.91 7.70
C GLU A 116 30.07 30.61 6.55
N ASP A 117 30.49 30.36 5.30
CA ASP A 117 29.83 30.86 4.10
C ASP A 117 28.84 29.81 3.57
N PRO A 118 27.53 30.10 3.48
CA PRO A 118 26.54 29.18 2.93
C PRO A 118 26.85 28.71 1.50
N SER A 119 27.55 29.52 0.69
CA SER A 119 27.93 29.15 -0.67
C SER A 119 29.00 28.05 -0.74
N ASP A 120 29.71 27.79 0.37
CA ASP A 120 30.64 26.65 0.51
C ASP A 120 29.93 25.35 0.91
N ALA A 121 28.63 25.38 1.25
CA ALA A 121 27.90 24.20 1.68
C ALA A 121 27.93 23.03 0.68
N PRO A 122 27.76 23.24 -0.65
CA PRO A 122 27.87 22.15 -1.61
C PRO A 122 29.24 21.47 -1.61
N ARG A 123 30.30 22.25 -1.38
CA ARG A 123 31.67 21.72 -1.31
C ARG A 123 31.86 20.91 -0.03
N ALA A 124 31.43 21.44 1.12
CA ALA A 124 31.52 20.71 2.38
C ALA A 124 30.72 19.39 2.38
N ILE A 125 29.60 19.35 1.66
CA ILE A 125 28.85 18.10 1.46
C ILE A 125 29.63 17.12 0.59
N ARG A 126 30.19 17.56 -0.54
CA ARG A 126 31.00 16.69 -1.42
C ARG A 126 32.24 16.11 -0.74
N ASP A 127 32.85 16.89 0.15
CA ASP A 127 34.03 16.47 0.91
C ASP A 127 33.66 15.58 2.13
N SER A 128 32.37 15.44 2.44
CA SER A 128 31.89 14.57 3.52
C SER A 128 32.02 13.10 3.14
N LYS A 129 32.38 12.26 4.13
CA LYS A 129 32.36 10.80 4.02
C LYS A 129 30.97 10.23 3.68
N ASP A 130 29.92 11.00 3.92
CA ASP A 130 28.54 10.58 3.73
C ASP A 130 28.05 10.84 2.30
N PHE A 131 28.86 11.46 1.43
CA PHE A 131 28.55 11.74 0.03
C PHE A 131 29.24 10.73 -0.90
N ASP A 132 28.47 10.19 -1.85
CA ASP A 132 28.93 9.28 -2.90
C ASP A 132 28.66 9.89 -4.29
N ASN A 133 29.72 10.10 -5.08
CA ASN A 133 29.60 10.66 -6.43
C ASN A 133 28.90 9.72 -7.42
N ASP A 134 28.84 8.41 -7.12
CA ASP A 134 28.20 7.41 -7.97
C ASP A 134 26.75 7.12 -7.52
N ASP A 135 26.29 7.69 -6.39
CA ASP A 135 24.91 7.57 -5.93
C ASP A 135 24.06 8.73 -6.48
N LEU A 136 23.06 8.37 -7.31
CA LEU A 136 22.15 9.33 -7.94
C LEU A 136 21.38 10.17 -6.90
N LEU A 137 20.96 9.58 -5.78
CA LEU A 137 20.22 10.29 -4.75
C LEU A 137 21.08 11.37 -4.09
N ASP A 138 22.36 11.06 -3.84
CA ASP A 138 23.30 12.03 -3.26
C ASP A 138 23.51 13.22 -4.21
N CYS A 139 23.71 12.94 -5.50
CA CYS A 139 23.85 13.97 -6.52
C CYS A 139 22.59 14.83 -6.66
N GLU A 140 21.40 14.22 -6.70
CA GLU A 140 20.13 14.93 -6.77
C GLU A 140 19.88 15.78 -5.53
N LEU A 141 20.10 15.24 -4.32
CA LEU A 141 19.92 16.00 -3.08
C LEU A 141 20.86 17.20 -3.03
N LEU A 142 22.12 17.02 -3.41
CA LEU A 142 23.09 18.11 -3.46
C LEU A 142 22.61 19.24 -4.37
N VAL A 143 22.16 18.92 -5.59
CA VAL A 143 21.73 19.93 -6.57
C VAL A 143 20.38 20.56 -6.18
N VAL A 144 19.38 19.75 -5.86
CA VAL A 144 18.00 20.21 -5.63
C VAL A 144 17.86 20.97 -4.31
N VAL A 145 18.55 20.52 -3.26
CA VAL A 145 18.40 21.11 -1.92
C VAL A 145 19.49 22.14 -1.64
N PHE A 146 20.73 21.88 -2.07
CA PHE A 146 21.88 22.71 -1.69
C PHE A 146 22.51 23.48 -2.86
N GLY A 147 22.10 23.25 -4.10
CA GLY A 147 22.74 23.85 -5.28
C GLY A 147 22.44 25.33 -5.52
N ASN A 148 21.44 25.90 -4.82
CA ASN A 148 21.01 27.30 -4.95
C ASN A 148 21.13 28.08 -3.61
N ILE A 149 21.92 27.58 -2.67
CA ILE A 149 22.22 28.26 -1.39
C ILE A 149 23.45 29.14 -1.59
#